data_AF-A0A2W4QXH4-F1
#
_entry.id   AF-A0A2W4QXH4-F1
#
_cell.length_a   1.000
_cell.length_b   1.000
_cell.length_c   1.000
_cell.angle_alpha   90.00
_cell.angle_beta   90.00
_cell.angle_gamma   90.00
#
_symmetry.space_group_name_H-M   'P 1'
#
loop_
_entity.id
_entity.type
_entity.pdbx_description
1 polymer ?
#
loop_
_entity_poly.entity_id
_entity_poly.type
_entity_poly.pdbx_seq_one_letter_code
_entity_poly.pdbx_strand_id
1 'polypeptide(L)'
;MAHMIAHNDGLNTLDQSIPDPDDYALALRHAPRIRFDTREPFMPSVVGYTVFRDSGPSPSFPRDITLNGEAKTVIEYAIWWDWDIQHLYELEHIWVWLDENDNVIASEASWHGGLHPMVDENGNPPMEHGRVTVYSESGKHAFAPSPAWLLERAPRTRQSCGPKAGRMGVLVTPLFEGKIASRTPLANRAVHSYLQCHAFEPSFEYNKVFDLESVVHVPWAQLQAWIPQRVAWWADELVRTLPPNRQHLYNIAHRGASAYAPENSLDAFRKAAEMGSDLVEVDIRFTADGVAVVTHDQTLKRVYGINGAVSDLTLEELYAITPEGMARVPTFEEVAAICHELQLGLYLDIKEVNLETTPQILETLKRYGLLKYSIAGSFVATWVADIKAMEPNLFTSILFGATNVDPVALAKSVQCDYVHPCWERRAMEPHKLLTPEWIKRVHDAGLGIVCWHEERPSEIAALRALGVDAICSDMPDLLATYPAFCD
;
A
#
# COMPACT_ATOMS: atom_id res chain seq x y z
N MET A 1 25.98 3.68 4.49
CA MET A 1 25.61 2.67 3.47
C MET A 1 25.03 3.27 2.17
N ALA A 2 25.15 4.58 1.95
CA ALA A 2 24.58 5.33 0.81
C ALA A 2 25.31 5.18 -0.55
N HIS A 3 26.18 4.18 -0.71
CA HIS A 3 26.98 3.96 -1.93
C HIS A 3 26.92 2.52 -2.46
N MET A 4 26.01 1.69 -1.95
CA MET A 4 25.78 0.33 -2.46
C MET A 4 24.34 0.21 -2.95
N ILE A 5 24.12 0.65 -4.18
CA ILE A 5 23.37 -0.03 -5.24
C ILE A 5 23.64 0.82 -6.48
N ALA A 6 24.47 0.27 -7.38
CA ALA A 6 24.81 0.93 -8.62
C ALA A 6 23.51 1.23 -9.39
N HIS A 7 23.29 2.51 -9.74
CA HIS A 7 22.19 2.96 -10.58
C HIS A 7 22.11 2.27 -11.96
N ASN A 8 23.08 1.43 -12.33
CA ASN A 8 23.19 0.85 -13.65
C ASN A 8 22.76 -0.62 -13.78
N ASP A 9 22.76 -1.44 -12.74
CA ASP A 9 22.59 -2.89 -12.94
C ASP A 9 21.18 -3.28 -13.43
N GLY A 10 20.14 -2.53 -13.06
CA GLY A 10 18.77 -2.79 -13.50
C GLY A 10 18.30 -2.01 -14.74
N LEU A 11 19.02 -0.98 -15.19
CA LEU A 11 18.77 -0.33 -16.49
C LEU A 11 19.31 -1.16 -17.66
N ASN A 12 20.24 -2.08 -17.41
CA ASN A 12 20.88 -2.90 -18.44
C ASN A 12 19.90 -3.78 -19.24
N THR A 13 18.68 -4.00 -18.74
CA THR A 13 17.63 -4.78 -19.43
C THR A 13 16.59 -3.91 -20.15
N LEU A 14 16.65 -2.59 -20.03
CA LEU A 14 15.78 -1.69 -20.77
C LEU A 14 16.22 -1.67 -22.24
N ASP A 15 15.36 -2.10 -23.15
CA ASP A 15 15.54 -1.87 -24.58
C ASP A 15 15.46 -0.37 -24.84
N GLN A 16 16.52 0.20 -25.44
CA GLN A 16 16.62 1.62 -25.79
C GLN A 16 16.65 1.82 -27.31
N SER A 17 16.22 0.84 -28.09
CA SER A 17 16.12 0.99 -29.54
C SER A 17 15.11 2.07 -29.91
N ILE A 18 15.45 2.89 -30.90
CA ILE A 18 14.63 4.01 -31.36
C ILE A 18 14.09 3.66 -32.76
N PRO A 19 12.89 3.05 -32.85
CA PRO A 19 12.35 2.60 -34.13
C PRO A 19 11.93 3.76 -35.03
N ASP A 20 11.51 4.89 -34.45
CA ASP A 20 11.16 6.12 -35.16
C ASP A 20 12.01 7.29 -34.63
N PRO A 21 13.08 7.68 -35.36
CA PRO A 21 13.95 8.80 -34.97
C PRO A 21 13.25 10.16 -34.95
N ASP A 22 12.21 10.36 -35.78
CA ASP A 22 11.49 11.63 -35.86
C ASP A 22 10.60 11.81 -34.63
N ASP A 23 9.88 10.75 -34.23
CA ASP A 23 9.09 10.74 -32.98
C ASP A 23 9.97 10.95 -31.76
N TYR A 24 11.13 10.27 -31.72
CA TYR A 24 12.09 10.45 -30.63
C TYR A 24 12.60 11.89 -30.53
N ALA A 25 12.98 12.48 -31.67
CA ALA A 25 13.45 13.87 -31.72
C ALA A 25 12.35 14.87 -31.31
N LEU A 26 11.10 14.61 -31.71
CA LEU A 26 9.95 15.42 -31.33
C LEU A 26 9.68 15.32 -29.82
N ALA A 27 9.67 14.11 -29.25
CA ALA A 27 9.50 13.86 -27.82
C ALA A 27 10.58 14.56 -26.99
N LEU A 28 11.86 14.48 -27.38
CA LEU A 28 12.93 15.18 -26.64
C LEU A 28 12.79 16.70 -26.69
N ARG A 29 12.43 17.25 -27.86
CA ARG A 29 12.27 18.69 -28.06
C ARG A 29 11.17 19.28 -27.17
N HIS A 30 10.08 18.54 -26.99
CA HIS A 30 8.92 18.97 -26.22
C HIS A 30 8.86 18.35 -24.81
N ALA A 31 9.91 17.63 -24.39
CA ALA A 31 9.96 16.99 -23.08
C ALA A 31 9.73 18.04 -21.97
N PRO A 32 8.72 17.86 -21.09
CA PRO A 32 8.39 18.82 -20.06
C PRO A 32 9.51 19.08 -19.04
N ARG A 33 9.37 20.17 -18.30
CA ARG A 33 10.13 20.48 -17.10
C ARG A 33 9.26 20.24 -15.88
N ILE A 34 9.87 19.73 -14.81
CA ILE A 34 9.19 19.50 -13.54
C ILE A 34 9.86 20.33 -12.45
N ARG A 35 9.04 21.04 -11.67
CA ARG A 35 9.43 21.74 -10.44
C ARG A 35 9.12 20.85 -9.24
N PHE A 36 10.16 20.42 -8.54
CA PHE A 36 10.06 19.60 -7.33
C PHE A 36 10.31 20.41 -6.07
N ASP A 37 9.78 19.92 -4.96
CA ASP A 37 10.15 20.35 -3.62
C ASP A 37 11.68 20.32 -3.45
N THR A 38 12.21 21.35 -2.80
CA THR A 38 13.65 21.49 -2.55
C THR A 38 14.23 20.25 -1.87
N ARG A 39 13.43 19.58 -1.02
CA ARG A 39 13.82 18.40 -0.25
C ARG A 39 13.38 17.07 -0.88
N GLU A 40 12.80 17.07 -2.09
CA GLU A 40 12.37 15.85 -2.75
C GLU A 40 13.54 14.85 -2.90
N PRO A 41 13.45 13.63 -2.33
CA PRO A 41 14.52 12.64 -2.44
C PRO A 41 14.50 11.87 -3.76
N PHE A 42 13.36 11.78 -4.45
CA PHE A 42 13.19 10.89 -5.60
C PHE A 42 12.99 11.65 -6.91
N MET A 43 13.79 11.32 -7.92
CA MET A 43 13.74 11.92 -9.26
C MET A 43 13.31 10.88 -10.30
N PRO A 44 12.72 11.31 -11.44
CA PRO A 44 12.44 10.42 -12.55
C PRO A 44 13.71 9.71 -13.03
N SER A 45 13.58 8.48 -13.52
CA SER A 45 14.72 7.72 -14.06
C SER A 45 14.57 7.30 -15.51
N VAL A 46 13.34 7.11 -16.00
CA VAL A 46 13.04 6.74 -17.41
C VAL A 46 11.74 7.41 -17.84
N VAL A 47 11.64 7.77 -19.12
CA VAL A 47 10.42 8.28 -19.73
C VAL A 47 10.00 7.39 -20.90
N GLY A 48 8.77 6.91 -20.86
CA GLY A 48 8.09 6.29 -21.99
C GLY A 48 7.38 7.37 -22.80
N TYR A 49 7.51 7.36 -24.12
CA TYR A 49 6.76 8.28 -24.98
C TYR A 49 5.84 7.56 -25.97
N THR A 50 4.71 8.20 -26.27
CA THR A 50 3.82 7.85 -27.39
C THR A 50 3.46 9.12 -28.15
N VAL A 51 3.58 9.11 -29.48
CA VAL A 51 3.21 10.23 -30.36
C VAL A 51 1.94 9.89 -31.11
N PHE A 52 0.90 10.72 -30.95
CA PHE A 52 -0.38 10.58 -31.61
C PHE A 52 -0.48 11.56 -32.78
N ARG A 53 -0.72 11.04 -33.98
CA ARG A 53 -1.12 11.82 -35.18
C ARG A 53 -2.57 11.59 -35.59
N ASP A 54 -3.24 10.66 -34.92
CA ASP A 54 -4.65 10.35 -35.05
C ASP A 54 -5.26 10.18 -33.64
N SER A 55 -6.55 10.47 -33.51
CA SER A 55 -7.30 10.23 -32.27
C SER A 55 -7.35 8.72 -31.95
N GLY A 56 -7.25 8.36 -30.69
CA GLY A 56 -7.27 6.96 -30.26
C GLY A 56 -7.02 6.79 -28.76
N PRO A 57 -7.11 5.57 -28.23
CA PRO A 57 -6.91 5.30 -26.82
C PRO A 57 -5.44 5.52 -26.42
N SER A 58 -5.21 6.08 -25.24
CA SER A 58 -3.89 6.10 -24.62
C SER A 58 -3.48 4.67 -24.25
N PRO A 59 -2.24 4.22 -24.58
CA PRO A 59 -1.78 2.89 -24.24
C PRO A 59 -1.28 2.77 -22.79
N SER A 60 -1.05 3.90 -22.09
CA SER A 60 -0.47 3.95 -20.74
C SER A 60 -1.49 4.37 -19.67
N PHE A 61 -2.56 5.04 -20.07
CA PHE A 61 -3.52 5.66 -19.16
C PHE A 61 -4.96 5.41 -19.63
N PRO A 62 -5.95 5.19 -18.73
CA PRO A 62 -7.33 4.88 -19.11
C PRO A 62 -8.09 6.11 -19.63
N ARG A 63 -7.72 6.60 -20.82
CA ARG A 63 -8.34 7.72 -21.53
C ARG A 63 -8.30 7.56 -23.04
N ASP A 64 -9.11 8.35 -23.74
CA ASP A 64 -8.96 8.59 -25.17
C ASP A 64 -8.23 9.92 -25.43
N ILE A 65 -7.38 9.93 -26.46
CA ILE A 65 -6.76 11.11 -27.04
C ILE A 65 -7.61 11.55 -28.23
N THR A 66 -8.06 12.81 -28.20
CA THR A 66 -8.85 13.41 -29.28
C THR A 66 -8.09 14.57 -29.88
N LEU A 67 -7.64 14.42 -31.12
CA LEU A 67 -7.13 15.52 -31.93
C LEU A 67 -8.32 16.33 -32.44
N ASN A 68 -8.37 17.60 -32.06
CA ASN A 68 -9.31 18.57 -32.61
C ASN A 68 -8.67 19.25 -33.84
N GLY A 69 -9.41 20.09 -34.57
CA GLY A 69 -8.90 20.70 -35.80
C GLY A 69 -7.59 21.51 -35.63
N GLU A 70 -7.31 22.01 -34.42
CA GLU A 70 -6.15 22.82 -34.06
C GLU A 70 -4.94 21.96 -33.66
N ALA A 71 -5.14 20.92 -32.85
CA ALA A 71 -4.09 19.97 -32.49
C ALA A 71 -3.83 18.98 -33.62
N LYS A 72 -2.59 18.91 -34.12
CA LYS A 72 -2.17 17.91 -35.11
C LYS A 72 -1.42 16.75 -34.50
N THR A 73 -0.74 16.99 -33.39
CA THR A 73 0.05 15.99 -32.69
C THR A 73 -0.19 16.07 -31.19
N VAL A 74 -0.21 14.93 -30.51
CA VAL A 74 -0.10 14.86 -29.04
C VAL A 74 1.08 13.99 -28.69
N ILE A 75 1.90 14.45 -27.75
CA ILE A 75 2.93 13.62 -27.14
C ILE A 75 2.48 13.27 -25.73
N GLU A 76 2.40 11.97 -25.45
CA GLU A 76 2.19 11.43 -24.13
C GLU A 76 3.54 11.01 -23.55
N TYR A 77 3.84 11.50 -22.35
CA TYR A 77 5.00 11.12 -21.55
C TYR A 77 4.52 10.32 -20.35
N ALA A 78 4.83 9.03 -20.30
CA ALA A 78 4.68 8.17 -19.14
C ALA A 78 6.01 8.16 -18.37
N ILE A 79 6.03 8.80 -17.20
CA ILE A 79 7.25 9.14 -16.47
C ILE A 79 7.42 8.16 -15.32
N TRP A 80 8.57 7.50 -15.24
CA TRP A 80 8.85 6.46 -14.26
C TRP A 80 9.77 6.96 -13.13
N TRP A 81 9.40 6.61 -11.91
CA TRP A 81 10.26 6.67 -10.73
C TRP A 81 10.42 5.27 -10.16
N ASP A 82 11.59 4.97 -9.59
CA ASP A 82 11.74 3.75 -8.79
C ASP A 82 11.01 3.86 -7.44
N TRP A 83 10.61 5.06 -7.00
CA TRP A 83 10.05 5.30 -5.67
C TRP A 83 8.96 6.37 -5.69
N ASP A 84 7.80 6.03 -5.16
CA ASP A 84 6.90 6.94 -4.45
C ASP A 84 7.23 6.83 -2.96
N ILE A 85 7.00 7.88 -2.17
CA ILE A 85 7.33 7.85 -0.74
C ILE A 85 6.54 6.79 0.04
N GLN A 86 5.42 6.30 -0.47
CA GLN A 86 4.56 5.27 0.14
C GLN A 86 4.71 3.88 -0.50
N HIS A 87 5.18 3.78 -1.74
CA HIS A 87 5.30 2.49 -2.45
C HIS A 87 6.50 2.41 -3.39
N LEU A 88 6.92 1.18 -3.68
CA LEU A 88 7.86 0.89 -4.74
C LEU A 88 7.25 1.32 -6.08
N TYR A 89 7.97 2.20 -6.77
CA TYR A 89 7.68 2.88 -8.03
C TYR A 89 6.49 3.86 -8.08
N GLU A 90 6.59 4.79 -9.03
CA GLU A 90 5.47 5.63 -9.51
C GLU A 90 5.49 5.73 -11.05
N LEU A 91 4.31 5.88 -11.65
CA LEU A 91 4.10 6.12 -13.08
C LEU A 91 3.07 7.24 -13.28
N GLU A 92 3.55 8.48 -13.47
CA GLU A 92 2.72 9.65 -13.73
C GLU A 92 2.87 10.11 -15.19
N HIS A 93 1.91 10.89 -15.67
CA HIS A 93 1.75 11.20 -17.08
C HIS A 93 1.62 12.70 -17.31
N ILE A 94 2.25 13.16 -18.40
CA ILE A 94 2.05 14.49 -18.95
C ILE A 94 1.74 14.34 -20.43
N TRP A 95 0.78 15.10 -20.92
CA TRP A 95 0.45 15.20 -22.32
C TRP A 95 0.70 16.62 -22.83
N VAL A 96 1.20 16.72 -24.05
CA VAL A 96 1.51 17.99 -24.72
C VAL A 96 0.88 17.98 -26.11
N TRP A 97 0.00 18.93 -26.39
CA TRP A 97 -0.67 19.09 -27.68
C TRP A 97 0.05 20.11 -28.52
N LEU A 98 0.28 19.76 -29.79
CA LEU A 98 1.00 20.57 -30.75
C LEU A 98 0.12 20.91 -31.95
N ASP A 99 0.29 22.12 -32.49
CA ASP A 99 -0.30 22.54 -33.76
C ASP A 99 0.48 21.97 -34.97
N GLU A 100 0.14 22.41 -36.18
CA GLU A 100 0.80 21.99 -37.42
C GLU A 100 2.27 22.43 -37.56
N ASN A 101 2.73 23.36 -36.72
CA ASN A 101 4.07 23.92 -36.70
C ASN A 101 4.87 23.48 -35.46
N ASP A 102 4.41 22.43 -34.77
CA ASP A 102 4.96 21.92 -33.52
C ASP A 102 4.91 22.93 -32.35
N ASN A 103 4.05 23.96 -32.39
CA ASN A 103 3.89 24.86 -31.25
C ASN A 103 2.98 24.22 -30.20
N VAL A 104 3.35 24.36 -28.92
CA VAL A 104 2.53 23.90 -27.80
C VAL A 104 1.25 24.75 -27.70
N ILE A 105 0.09 24.10 -27.78
CA ILE A 105 -1.22 24.74 -27.67
C ILE A 105 -2.02 24.31 -26.43
N ALA A 106 -1.74 23.13 -25.87
CA ALA A 106 -2.37 22.64 -24.65
C ALA A 106 -1.44 21.70 -23.89
N SER A 107 -1.69 21.55 -22.58
CA SER A 107 -1.10 20.48 -21.79
C SER A 107 -2.07 20.00 -20.71
N GLU A 108 -1.90 18.73 -20.34
CA GLU A 108 -2.67 18.05 -19.31
C GLU A 108 -1.70 17.14 -18.55
N ALA A 109 -2.01 16.83 -17.30
CA ALA A 109 -1.20 15.92 -16.50
C ALA A 109 -2.07 15.11 -15.55
N SER A 110 -1.54 13.96 -15.13
CA SER A 110 -2.21 13.10 -14.17
C SER A 110 -2.04 13.59 -12.73
N TRP A 111 -3.04 13.25 -11.91
CA TRP A 111 -3.11 13.64 -10.51
C TRP A 111 -3.87 12.57 -9.73
N HIS A 112 -3.14 11.71 -9.00
CA HIS A 112 -3.73 10.62 -8.20
C HIS A 112 -4.70 9.73 -8.99
N GLY A 113 -4.33 9.37 -10.22
CA GLY A 113 -5.16 8.58 -11.14
C GLY A 113 -6.26 9.38 -11.87
N GLY A 114 -6.44 10.65 -11.55
CA GLY A 114 -7.22 11.61 -12.33
C GLY A 114 -6.40 12.29 -13.43
N LEU A 115 -7.07 13.10 -14.24
CA LEU A 115 -6.50 13.88 -15.34
C LEU A 115 -6.97 15.32 -15.23
N HIS A 116 -6.07 16.29 -15.35
CA HIS A 116 -6.42 17.70 -15.29
C HIS A 116 -5.71 18.53 -16.37
N PRO A 117 -6.38 19.55 -16.94
CA PRO A 117 -5.73 20.57 -17.73
C PRO A 117 -4.66 21.30 -16.92
N MET A 118 -3.47 21.43 -17.50
CA MET A 118 -2.39 22.22 -16.94
C MET A 118 -2.45 23.61 -17.56
N VAL A 119 -3.04 24.55 -16.82
CA VAL A 119 -3.22 25.93 -17.28
C VAL A 119 -2.71 26.93 -16.25
N ASP A 120 -2.09 28.00 -16.73
CA ASP A 120 -1.71 29.15 -15.94
C ASP A 120 -2.93 30.05 -15.62
N GLU A 121 -2.70 31.16 -14.93
CA GLU A 121 -3.74 32.13 -14.56
C GLU A 121 -4.45 32.78 -15.76
N ASN A 122 -3.86 32.70 -16.96
CA ASN A 122 -4.40 33.24 -18.20
C ASN A 122 -5.08 32.16 -19.07
N GLY A 123 -5.13 30.91 -18.61
CA GLY A 123 -5.70 29.78 -19.36
C GLY A 123 -4.76 29.20 -20.41
N ASN A 124 -3.48 29.56 -20.42
CA ASN A 124 -2.48 29.03 -21.35
C ASN A 124 -1.70 27.88 -20.70
N PRO A 125 -1.06 26.99 -21.48
CA PRO A 125 -0.12 26.02 -20.92
C PRO A 125 0.96 26.73 -20.08
N PRO A 126 1.30 26.23 -18.87
CA PRO A 126 2.37 26.80 -18.08
C PRO A 126 3.71 26.51 -18.76
N MET A 127 4.42 27.55 -19.19
CA MET A 127 5.65 27.42 -19.98
C MET A 127 6.83 28.11 -19.29
N GLU A 128 7.99 27.44 -19.28
CA GLU A 128 9.28 28.04 -18.96
C GLU A 128 10.31 27.63 -20.00
N HIS A 129 11.09 28.59 -20.50
CA HIS A 129 12.14 28.34 -21.51
C HIS A 129 11.65 27.53 -22.73
N GLY A 130 10.40 27.77 -23.15
CA GLY A 130 9.80 27.10 -24.30
C GLY A 130 9.31 25.68 -24.05
N ARG A 131 9.28 25.20 -22.80
CA ARG A 131 8.76 23.88 -22.42
C ARG A 131 7.62 23.98 -21.43
N VAL A 132 6.67 23.04 -21.54
CA VAL A 132 5.62 22.87 -20.52
C VAL A 132 6.28 22.61 -19.18
N THR A 133 5.89 23.36 -18.16
CA THR A 133 6.43 23.25 -16.81
C THR A 133 5.32 22.97 -15.81
N VAL A 134 5.47 21.86 -15.07
CA VAL A 134 4.51 21.45 -14.03
C VAL A 134 5.20 21.37 -12.66
N TYR A 135 4.40 21.34 -11.60
CA TYR A 135 4.85 21.16 -10.23
C TYR A 135 4.47 19.77 -9.75
N SER A 136 5.39 19.06 -9.09
CA SER A 136 5.18 17.71 -8.59
C SER A 136 4.87 17.73 -7.08
N GLU A 137 3.82 17.07 -6.63
CA GLU A 137 3.56 16.88 -5.19
C GLU A 137 4.74 16.14 -4.53
N SER A 138 5.22 16.66 -3.39
CA SER A 138 6.38 16.09 -2.68
C SER A 138 6.13 14.62 -2.31
N GLY A 139 7.04 13.74 -2.71
CA GLY A 139 7.02 12.29 -2.48
C GLY A 139 5.90 11.51 -3.17
N LYS A 140 4.81 12.16 -3.60
CA LYS A 140 3.64 11.54 -4.23
C LYS A 140 3.56 11.72 -5.75
N HIS A 141 4.32 12.69 -6.27
CA HIS A 141 4.58 12.95 -7.69
C HIS A 141 3.41 13.30 -8.61
N ALA A 142 2.19 13.43 -8.08
CA ALA A 142 1.05 14.00 -8.80
C ALA A 142 1.33 15.43 -9.29
N PHE A 143 0.86 15.79 -10.50
CA PHE A 143 1.20 17.05 -11.14
C PHE A 143 0.15 18.17 -11.00
N ALA A 144 0.64 19.38 -10.75
CA ALA A 144 -0.17 20.59 -10.66
C ALA A 144 0.38 21.70 -11.57
N PRO A 145 -0.48 22.63 -12.04
CA PRO A 145 -0.04 23.78 -12.84
C PRO A 145 0.61 24.87 -11.99
N SER A 146 0.41 24.86 -10.67
CA SER A 146 1.02 25.83 -9.74
C SER A 146 1.22 25.24 -8.33
N PRO A 147 2.11 25.84 -7.50
CA PRO A 147 2.30 25.41 -6.12
C PRO A 147 1.05 25.49 -5.23
N ALA A 148 0.09 26.35 -5.56
CA ALA A 148 -1.09 26.58 -4.75
C ALA A 148 -1.90 25.29 -4.52
N TRP A 149 -2.05 24.47 -5.57
CA TRP A 149 -2.73 23.17 -5.50
C TRP A 149 -2.05 22.22 -4.51
N LEU A 150 -0.71 22.22 -4.50
CA LEU A 150 0.08 21.36 -3.65
C LEU A 150 0.01 21.79 -2.17
N LEU A 151 -0.06 23.10 -1.92
CA LEU A 151 -0.20 23.67 -0.57
C LEU A 151 -1.52 23.29 0.10
N GLU A 152 -2.61 23.17 -0.65
CA GLU A 152 -3.91 22.71 -0.12
C GLU A 152 -3.83 21.27 0.44
N ARG A 153 -2.89 20.47 -0.05
CA ARG A 153 -2.68 19.08 0.36
C ARG A 153 -1.61 18.89 1.43
N ALA A 154 -0.90 19.96 1.78
CA ALA A 154 0.28 19.90 2.66
C ALA A 154 0.10 19.05 3.94
N PRO A 155 -1.05 19.07 4.66
CA PRO A 155 -1.24 18.19 5.82
C PRO A 155 -1.19 16.70 5.45
N ARG A 156 -1.79 16.30 4.33
CA ARG A 156 -1.79 14.90 3.85
C ARG A 156 -0.40 14.52 3.33
N THR A 157 0.24 15.40 2.56
CA THR A 157 1.58 15.19 2.01
C THR A 157 2.60 14.97 3.13
N ARG A 158 2.56 15.76 4.21
CA ARG A 158 3.41 15.53 5.40
C ARG A 158 3.22 14.16 6.03
N GLN A 159 1.97 13.69 6.12
CA GLN A 159 1.71 12.35 6.64
C GLN A 159 2.29 11.27 5.72
N SER A 160 2.11 11.42 4.40
CA SER A 160 2.67 10.52 3.40
C SER A 160 4.20 10.48 3.44
N CYS A 161 4.85 11.65 3.55
CA CYS A 161 6.31 11.75 3.55
C CYS A 161 6.96 11.42 4.89
N GLY A 162 6.20 11.45 5.99
CA GLY A 162 6.67 11.08 7.32
C GLY A 162 6.12 9.71 7.75
N PRO A 163 5.16 9.67 8.69
CA PRO A 163 4.74 8.43 9.36
C PRO A 163 4.15 7.37 8.42
N LYS A 164 3.64 7.72 7.25
CA LYS A 164 3.06 6.76 6.28
C LYS A 164 4.04 6.36 5.16
N ALA A 165 5.30 6.78 5.25
CA ALA A 165 6.29 6.39 4.25
C ALA A 165 6.35 4.86 4.15
N GLY A 166 6.41 4.33 2.94
CA GLY A 166 6.48 2.90 2.66
C GLY A 166 5.27 2.03 2.99
N ARG A 167 4.21 2.59 3.56
CA ARG A 167 3.07 1.81 4.09
C ARG A 167 2.33 0.99 3.03
N MET A 168 2.43 1.35 1.75
CA MET A 168 1.77 0.64 0.65
C MET A 168 2.62 -0.50 0.05
N GLY A 169 3.92 -0.57 0.38
CA GLY A 169 4.79 -1.65 -0.08
C GLY A 169 4.95 -1.68 -1.61
N VAL A 170 4.82 -2.86 -2.21
CA VAL A 170 4.88 -3.04 -3.66
C VAL A 170 3.52 -2.70 -4.28
N LEU A 171 3.50 -1.66 -5.14
CA LEU A 171 2.32 -1.28 -5.90
C LEU A 171 2.02 -2.28 -7.03
N VAL A 172 0.74 -2.58 -7.25
CA VAL A 172 0.26 -3.30 -8.44
C VAL A 172 -0.95 -2.56 -8.96
N THR A 173 -0.81 -1.91 -10.12
CA THR A 173 -1.92 -1.22 -10.80
C THR A 173 -2.63 -2.18 -11.76
N PRO A 174 -3.86 -1.88 -12.20
CA PRO A 174 -4.57 -2.70 -13.20
C PRO A 174 -3.77 -2.96 -14.48
N LEU A 175 -2.91 -2.02 -14.87
CA LEU A 175 -2.02 -2.13 -16.05
C LEU A 175 -1.00 -3.28 -15.93
N PHE A 176 -0.59 -3.60 -14.70
CA PHE A 176 0.43 -4.61 -14.39
C PHE A 176 -0.11 -5.77 -13.55
N GLU A 177 -1.43 -5.90 -13.44
CA GLU A 177 -2.08 -7.02 -12.78
C GLU A 177 -1.64 -8.35 -13.42
N GLY A 178 -1.27 -9.33 -12.58
CA GLY A 178 -0.71 -10.61 -13.02
C GLY A 178 0.71 -10.56 -13.61
N LYS A 179 1.32 -9.38 -13.77
CA LYS A 179 2.70 -9.22 -14.28
C LYS A 179 3.73 -8.96 -13.19
N ILE A 180 3.33 -8.34 -12.07
CA ILE A 180 4.18 -8.10 -10.90
C ILE A 180 3.87 -9.16 -9.84
N ALA A 181 4.61 -10.28 -9.88
CA ALA A 181 4.48 -11.37 -8.91
C ALA A 181 5.27 -11.11 -7.60
N SER A 182 6.09 -10.05 -7.55
CA SER A 182 6.95 -9.72 -6.41
C SER A 182 6.22 -9.06 -5.24
N ARG A 183 4.91 -8.80 -5.35
CA ARG A 183 4.08 -8.33 -4.23
C ARG A 183 3.85 -9.47 -3.22
N THR A 184 4.83 -9.70 -2.37
CA THR A 184 4.77 -10.62 -1.23
C THR A 184 4.75 -9.84 0.09
N PRO A 185 4.28 -10.43 1.21
CA PRO A 185 4.41 -9.84 2.53
C PRO A 185 5.83 -9.36 2.87
N LEU A 186 6.82 -10.20 2.58
CA LEU A 186 8.22 -9.91 2.85
C LEU A 186 8.73 -8.73 2.01
N ALA A 187 8.39 -8.68 0.72
CA ALA A 187 8.75 -7.57 -0.16
C ALA A 187 8.09 -6.26 0.27
N ASN A 188 6.79 -6.29 0.62
CA ASN A 188 6.09 -5.11 1.14
C ASN A 188 6.76 -4.55 2.39
N ARG A 189 7.17 -5.43 3.31
CA ARG A 189 7.87 -5.05 4.53
C ARG A 189 9.25 -4.45 4.25
N ALA A 190 10.00 -5.04 3.32
CA ALA A 190 11.31 -4.53 2.91
C ALA A 190 11.20 -3.13 2.27
N VAL A 191 10.22 -2.93 1.38
CA VAL A 191 9.90 -1.61 0.80
C VAL A 191 9.46 -0.62 1.87
N HIS A 192 8.61 -1.05 2.81
CA HIS A 192 8.18 -0.20 3.93
C HIS A 192 9.39 0.32 4.71
N SER A 193 10.29 -0.59 5.08
CA SER A 193 11.50 -0.27 5.84
C SER A 193 12.41 0.68 5.09
N TYR A 194 12.63 0.43 3.80
CA TYR A 194 13.44 1.28 2.94
C TYR A 194 12.88 2.71 2.88
N LEU A 195 11.59 2.86 2.57
CA LEU A 195 10.97 4.17 2.40
C LEU A 195 10.81 4.93 3.73
N GLN A 196 10.62 4.25 4.86
CA GLN A 196 10.70 4.87 6.19
C GLN A 196 12.07 5.52 6.44
N CYS A 197 13.17 4.90 5.97
CA CYS A 197 14.50 5.51 6.07
C CYS A 197 14.69 6.71 5.13
N HIS A 198 13.79 6.90 4.16
CA HIS A 198 13.78 8.03 3.23
C HIS A 198 12.63 9.01 3.51
N ALA A 199 11.92 8.83 4.64
CA ALA A 199 10.93 9.77 5.11
C ALA A 199 11.55 11.16 5.28
N PHE A 200 10.81 12.20 4.90
CA PHE A 200 11.30 13.58 4.92
C PHE A 200 10.17 14.55 5.23
N GLU A 201 10.53 15.72 5.78
CA GLU A 201 9.61 16.84 5.95
C GLU A 201 9.66 17.71 4.69
N PRO A 202 8.59 17.75 3.86
CA PRO A 202 8.56 18.58 2.66
C PRO A 202 8.75 20.07 3.01
N SER A 203 9.49 20.78 2.16
CA SER A 203 9.67 22.24 2.31
C SER A 203 8.47 23.03 1.78
N PHE A 204 7.73 22.46 0.83
CA PHE A 204 6.74 23.12 -0.02
C PHE A 204 7.30 24.30 -0.82
N GLU A 205 8.62 24.34 -1.01
CA GLU A 205 9.33 25.28 -1.87
C GLU A 205 9.80 24.56 -3.15
N TYR A 206 9.17 24.84 -4.28
CA TYR A 206 9.35 24.10 -5.53
C TYR A 206 10.49 24.66 -6.40
N ASN A 207 11.68 24.75 -5.82
CA ASN A 207 12.85 25.38 -6.43
C ASN A 207 13.72 24.41 -7.24
N LYS A 208 13.54 23.10 -7.06
CA LYS A 208 14.33 22.09 -7.76
C LYS A 208 13.76 21.93 -9.16
N VAL A 209 14.58 22.27 -10.17
CA VAL A 209 14.21 22.14 -11.58
C VAL A 209 14.75 20.81 -12.09
N PHE A 210 13.90 20.04 -12.75
CA PHE A 210 14.28 18.82 -13.44
C PHE A 210 13.81 18.87 -14.89
N ASP A 211 14.74 18.84 -15.82
CA ASP A 211 14.43 18.77 -17.25
C ASP A 211 14.29 17.29 -17.63
N LEU A 212 13.10 16.86 -18.08
CA LEU A 212 12.87 15.44 -18.38
C LEU A 212 13.82 14.93 -19.47
N GLU A 213 14.23 15.77 -20.42
CA GLU A 213 15.22 15.44 -21.46
C GLU A 213 16.54 14.87 -20.93
N SER A 214 16.86 15.09 -19.65
CA SER A 214 18.08 14.59 -19.02
C SER A 214 18.07 13.09 -18.72
N VAL A 215 16.92 12.42 -18.83
CA VAL A 215 16.80 10.96 -18.62
C VAL A 215 16.52 10.22 -19.92
N VAL A 216 16.71 8.90 -19.88
CA VAL A 216 16.49 8.00 -21.01
C VAL A 216 15.02 8.07 -21.43
N HIS A 217 14.79 8.34 -22.72
CA HIS A 217 13.47 8.27 -23.36
C HIS A 217 13.39 7.04 -24.25
N VAL A 218 12.32 6.27 -24.11
CA VAL A 218 12.03 5.08 -24.91
C VAL A 218 10.57 5.08 -25.36
N PRO A 219 10.21 4.47 -26.50
CA PRO A 219 8.81 4.18 -26.80
C PRO A 219 8.10 3.50 -25.62
N TRP A 220 6.86 3.88 -25.35
CA TRP A 220 6.07 3.34 -24.22
C TRP A 220 6.11 1.81 -24.13
N ALA A 221 6.01 1.10 -25.26
CA ALA A 221 6.03 -0.36 -25.27
C ALA A 221 7.30 -0.97 -24.63
N GLN A 222 8.46 -0.32 -24.77
CA GLN A 222 9.71 -0.76 -24.15
C GLN A 222 9.70 -0.52 -22.65
N LEU A 223 9.28 0.67 -22.20
CA LEU A 223 9.12 0.98 -20.78
C LEU A 223 8.13 0.01 -20.12
N GLN A 224 6.97 -0.19 -20.73
CA GLN A 224 5.91 -1.10 -20.24
C GLN A 224 6.43 -2.54 -20.06
N ALA A 225 7.26 -3.04 -20.98
CA ALA A 225 7.84 -4.38 -20.88
C ALA A 225 8.92 -4.49 -19.79
N TRP A 226 9.62 -3.39 -19.49
CA TRP A 226 10.68 -3.35 -18.50
C TRP A 226 10.16 -3.20 -17.07
N ILE A 227 9.09 -2.44 -16.84
CA ILE A 227 8.56 -2.11 -15.51
C ILE A 227 8.40 -3.34 -14.60
N PRO A 228 7.71 -4.44 -14.99
CA PRO A 228 7.54 -5.58 -14.09
C PRO A 228 8.86 -6.21 -13.63
N GLN A 229 9.86 -6.24 -14.51
CA GLN A 229 11.19 -6.77 -14.22
C GLN A 229 11.95 -5.85 -13.26
N ARG A 230 11.82 -4.53 -13.43
CA ARG A 230 12.42 -3.54 -12.54
C ARG A 230 11.85 -3.60 -11.14
N VAL A 231 10.53 -3.74 -11.01
CA VAL A 231 9.84 -3.88 -9.72
C VAL A 231 10.26 -5.18 -9.03
N ALA A 232 10.33 -6.30 -9.77
CA ALA A 232 10.80 -7.57 -9.22
C ALA A 232 12.24 -7.47 -8.70
N TRP A 233 13.13 -6.86 -9.49
CA TRP A 233 14.53 -6.67 -9.10
C TRP A 233 14.66 -5.85 -7.81
N TRP A 234 13.94 -4.73 -7.67
CA TRP A 234 14.00 -3.92 -6.45
C TRP A 234 13.44 -4.65 -5.24
N ALA A 235 12.33 -5.37 -5.39
CA ALA A 235 11.76 -6.18 -4.31
C ALA A 235 12.76 -7.23 -3.81
N ASP A 236 13.37 -7.99 -4.73
CA ASP A 236 14.36 -9.01 -4.41
C ASP A 236 15.62 -8.39 -3.79
N GLU A 237 16.09 -7.26 -4.33
CA GLU A 237 17.29 -6.57 -3.85
C GLU A 237 17.10 -6.05 -2.42
N LEU A 238 15.96 -5.44 -2.11
CA LEU A 238 15.66 -4.98 -0.76
C LEU A 238 15.55 -6.14 0.23
N VAL A 239 14.86 -7.22 -0.13
CA VAL A 239 14.74 -8.41 0.71
C VAL A 239 16.11 -9.05 0.98
N ARG A 240 16.98 -9.07 -0.03
CA ARG A 240 18.34 -9.62 0.06
C ARG A 240 19.28 -8.76 0.91
N THR A 241 19.14 -7.44 0.85
CA THR A 241 20.10 -6.50 1.45
C THR A 241 19.68 -5.98 2.83
N LEU A 242 18.39 -5.95 3.13
CA LEU A 242 17.88 -5.57 4.45
C LEU A 242 17.82 -6.79 5.37
N PRO A 243 18.65 -6.87 6.43
CA PRO A 243 18.58 -7.99 7.37
C PRO A 243 17.24 -7.97 8.14
N PRO A 244 16.75 -9.13 8.62
CA PRO A 244 15.41 -9.22 9.22
C PRO A 244 15.15 -8.25 10.37
N ASN A 245 16.16 -7.97 11.21
CA ASN A 245 16.05 -7.02 12.32
C ASN A 245 15.99 -5.54 11.90
N ARG A 246 16.29 -5.25 10.63
CA ARG A 246 16.12 -3.93 9.99
C ARG A 246 14.86 -3.86 9.13
N GLN A 247 14.09 -4.95 9.06
CA GLN A 247 12.79 -4.95 8.42
C GLN A 247 11.70 -4.59 9.45
N HIS A 248 10.72 -3.80 9.02
CA HIS A 248 9.63 -3.30 9.84
C HIS A 248 8.76 -4.44 10.38
N LEU A 249 8.78 -4.71 11.67
CA LEU A 249 7.88 -5.69 12.26
C LEU A 249 6.47 -5.07 12.39
N TYR A 250 5.48 -5.62 11.70
CA TYR A 250 4.11 -5.11 11.85
C TYR A 250 3.59 -5.34 13.28
N ASN A 251 3.22 -4.25 13.92
CA ASN A 251 2.61 -4.21 15.24
C ASN A 251 1.08 -4.32 15.09
N ILE A 252 0.51 -5.46 15.47
CA ILE A 252 -0.93 -5.71 15.40
C ILE A 252 -1.51 -5.70 16.81
N ALA A 253 -2.33 -4.70 17.15
CA ALA A 253 -2.96 -4.63 18.47
C ALA A 253 -4.13 -5.62 18.55
N HIS A 254 -4.00 -6.66 19.37
CA HIS A 254 -4.94 -7.78 19.49
C HIS A 254 -6.26 -7.33 20.15
N ARG A 255 -7.35 -7.29 19.37
CA ARG A 255 -8.63 -6.67 19.74
C ARG A 255 -8.49 -5.20 20.13
N GLY A 256 -7.55 -4.49 19.50
CA GLY A 256 -7.08 -3.17 19.92
C GLY A 256 -6.04 -3.25 21.04
N ALA A 257 -5.78 -2.13 21.73
CA ALA A 257 -4.88 -2.11 22.88
C ALA A 257 -5.61 -2.69 24.13
N SER A 258 -5.95 -3.97 24.07
CA SER A 258 -6.92 -4.66 24.94
C SER A 258 -6.45 -4.78 26.40
N ALA A 259 -5.14 -4.68 26.66
CA ALA A 259 -4.61 -4.55 28.01
C ALA A 259 -4.96 -3.20 28.67
N TYR A 260 -5.31 -2.19 27.86
CA TYR A 260 -5.47 -0.80 28.31
C TYR A 260 -6.90 -0.27 28.15
N ALA A 261 -7.72 -0.86 27.31
CA ALA A 261 -9.12 -0.50 27.09
C ALA A 261 -9.95 -1.76 26.77
N PRO A 262 -11.29 -1.71 26.88
CA PRO A 262 -12.12 -2.87 26.56
C PRO A 262 -11.82 -3.44 25.17
N GLU A 263 -11.64 -4.75 25.08
CA GLU A 263 -11.36 -5.44 23.82
C GLU A 263 -12.41 -5.12 22.75
N ASN A 264 -12.02 -5.07 21.48
CA ASN A 264 -12.91 -4.86 20.33
C ASN A 264 -13.76 -3.57 20.44
N SER A 265 -13.22 -2.52 21.08
CA SER A 265 -13.88 -1.23 21.23
C SER A 265 -13.17 -0.11 20.47
N LEU A 266 -13.92 0.93 20.10
CA LEU A 266 -13.34 2.11 19.45
C LEU A 266 -12.26 2.77 20.32
N ASP A 267 -12.38 2.71 21.65
CA ASP A 267 -11.38 3.27 22.56
C ASP A 267 -10.09 2.44 22.59
N ALA A 268 -10.18 1.11 22.47
CA ALA A 268 -8.99 0.27 22.32
C ALA A 268 -8.26 0.53 21.00
N PHE A 269 -8.98 0.86 19.93
CA PHE A 269 -8.37 1.22 18.65
C PHE A 269 -7.71 2.61 18.70
N ARG A 270 -8.32 3.60 19.36
CA ARG A 270 -7.68 4.91 19.62
C ARG A 270 -6.35 4.75 20.36
N LYS A 271 -6.36 3.98 21.46
CA LYS A 271 -5.12 3.70 22.21
C LYS A 271 -4.08 2.96 21.40
N ALA A 272 -4.50 1.99 20.57
CA ALA A 272 -3.57 1.29 19.67
C ALA A 272 -2.87 2.25 18.70
N ALA A 273 -3.60 3.21 18.13
CA ALA A 273 -3.03 4.26 17.28
C ALA A 273 -2.06 5.18 18.05
N GLU A 274 -2.43 5.62 19.26
CA GLU A 274 -1.57 6.42 20.14
C GLU A 274 -0.25 5.70 20.47
N MET A 275 -0.29 4.37 20.56
CA MET A 275 0.87 3.50 20.84
C MET A 275 1.67 3.11 19.58
N GLY A 276 1.30 3.62 18.40
CA GLY A 276 2.03 3.37 17.16
C GLY A 276 1.79 1.98 16.57
N SER A 277 0.59 1.42 16.73
CA SER A 277 0.21 0.17 16.05
C SER A 277 0.07 0.39 14.55
N ASP A 278 0.46 -0.59 13.74
CA ASP A 278 0.27 -0.55 12.29
C ASP A 278 -1.15 -1.00 11.91
N LEU A 279 -1.63 -2.04 12.59
CA LEU A 279 -2.95 -2.64 12.43
C LEU A 279 -3.61 -2.85 13.80
N VAL A 280 -4.93 -2.93 13.81
CA VAL A 280 -5.69 -3.54 14.91
C VAL A 280 -6.28 -4.86 14.44
N GLU A 281 -6.18 -5.88 15.26
CA GLU A 281 -6.91 -7.12 15.06
C GLU A 281 -8.33 -6.97 15.59
N VAL A 282 -9.30 -7.50 14.85
CA VAL A 282 -10.72 -7.40 15.16
C VAL A 282 -11.44 -8.70 14.83
N ASP A 283 -12.36 -9.10 15.69
CA ASP A 283 -13.17 -10.30 15.49
C ASP A 283 -14.51 -9.95 14.86
N ILE A 284 -14.80 -10.48 13.66
CA ILE A 284 -16.05 -10.16 12.95
C ILE A 284 -17.11 -11.24 13.17
N ARG A 285 -18.32 -10.80 13.53
CA ARG A 285 -19.54 -11.61 13.65
C ARG A 285 -20.73 -10.88 13.03
N PHE A 286 -21.86 -11.58 12.89
CA PHE A 286 -23.09 -10.99 12.34
C PHE A 286 -24.24 -11.07 13.34
N THR A 287 -25.06 -10.01 13.36
CA THR A 287 -26.36 -9.98 14.04
C THR A 287 -27.42 -10.75 13.25
N ALA A 288 -28.60 -10.99 13.85
CA ALA A 288 -29.71 -11.69 13.22
C ALA A 288 -30.24 -11.00 11.94
N ASP A 289 -30.13 -9.67 11.87
CA ASP A 289 -30.47 -8.83 10.72
C ASP A 289 -29.30 -8.62 9.74
N GLY A 290 -28.20 -9.37 9.92
CA GLY A 290 -27.10 -9.45 8.96
C GLY A 290 -26.07 -8.32 9.06
N VAL A 291 -26.08 -7.52 10.13
CA VAL A 291 -25.10 -6.44 10.33
C VAL A 291 -23.78 -7.01 10.86
N ALA A 292 -22.68 -6.66 10.20
CA ALA A 292 -21.33 -6.98 10.67
C ALA A 292 -20.99 -6.17 11.94
N VAL A 293 -20.68 -6.89 13.02
CA VAL A 293 -20.32 -6.33 14.33
C VAL A 293 -19.00 -6.92 14.82
N VAL A 294 -18.32 -6.18 15.70
CA VAL A 294 -16.96 -6.52 16.14
C VAL A 294 -16.97 -7.03 17.58
N THR A 295 -16.86 -8.36 17.74
CA THR A 295 -16.82 -9.03 19.05
C THR A 295 -16.31 -10.47 18.94
N HIS A 296 -15.50 -10.89 19.91
CA HIS A 296 -14.81 -12.19 19.87
C HIS A 296 -15.74 -13.38 20.09
N ASP A 297 -16.52 -13.35 21.16
CA ASP A 297 -17.30 -14.51 21.61
C ASP A 297 -18.59 -14.64 20.80
N GLN A 298 -19.07 -15.87 20.59
CA GLN A 298 -20.40 -16.07 20.01
C GLN A 298 -21.51 -15.56 20.94
N THR A 299 -21.25 -15.51 22.25
CA THR A 299 -22.20 -15.10 23.28
C THR A 299 -21.74 -13.85 24.01
N LEU A 300 -22.70 -13.05 24.48
CA LEU A 300 -22.43 -11.81 25.22
C LEU A 300 -22.00 -12.02 26.67
N LYS A 301 -21.88 -13.28 27.12
CA LYS A 301 -21.78 -13.63 28.55
C LYS A 301 -20.52 -13.13 29.21
N ARG A 302 -19.36 -13.29 28.57
CA ARG A 302 -18.05 -12.96 29.17
C ARG A 302 -17.85 -11.46 29.29
N VAL A 303 -18.17 -10.72 28.23
CA VAL A 303 -17.90 -9.27 28.13
C VAL A 303 -19.02 -8.44 28.77
N TYR A 304 -20.28 -8.80 28.51
CA TYR A 304 -21.44 -8.00 28.92
C TYR A 304 -22.24 -8.62 30.07
N GLY A 305 -21.94 -9.86 30.48
CA GLY A 305 -22.68 -10.57 31.53
C GLY A 305 -24.04 -11.13 31.09
N ILE A 306 -24.42 -10.91 29.83
CA ILE A 306 -25.76 -11.23 29.29
C ILE A 306 -25.76 -12.62 28.65
N ASN A 307 -26.83 -13.39 28.90
CA ASN A 307 -27.03 -14.66 28.20
C ASN A 307 -27.66 -14.41 26.83
N GLY A 308 -27.13 -15.05 25.78
CA GLY A 308 -27.64 -14.93 24.42
C GLY A 308 -26.49 -14.91 23.41
N ALA A 309 -26.75 -15.37 22.18
CA ALA A 309 -25.80 -15.28 21.08
C ALA A 309 -25.99 -13.98 20.31
N VAL A 310 -24.91 -13.46 19.72
CA VAL A 310 -24.94 -12.27 18.86
C VAL A 310 -25.84 -12.51 17.64
N SER A 311 -25.83 -13.73 17.09
CA SER A 311 -26.62 -14.15 15.93
C SER A 311 -28.12 -14.22 16.20
N ASP A 312 -28.57 -14.13 17.46
CA ASP A 312 -29.98 -14.24 17.84
C ASP A 312 -30.65 -12.87 18.00
N LEU A 313 -29.89 -11.77 17.87
CA LEU A 313 -30.32 -10.42 18.15
C LEU A 313 -30.15 -9.53 16.93
N THR A 314 -31.10 -8.65 16.64
CA THR A 314 -30.88 -7.54 15.70
C THR A 314 -29.89 -6.53 16.27
N LEU A 315 -29.33 -5.65 15.43
CA LEU A 315 -28.44 -4.59 15.93
C LEU A 315 -29.13 -3.70 16.97
N GLU A 316 -30.40 -3.37 16.74
CA GLU A 316 -31.21 -2.54 17.65
C GLU A 316 -31.39 -3.24 19.02
N GLU A 317 -31.72 -4.53 19.01
CA GLU A 317 -31.85 -5.34 20.23
C GLU A 317 -30.52 -5.46 20.97
N LEU A 318 -29.42 -5.72 20.24
CA LEU A 318 -28.07 -5.80 20.79
C LEU A 318 -27.67 -4.51 21.53
N TYR A 319 -28.04 -3.36 20.98
CA TYR A 319 -27.80 -2.07 21.62
C TYR A 319 -28.71 -1.84 22.83
N ALA A 320 -29.99 -2.18 22.73
CA ALA A 320 -30.95 -2.02 23.81
C ALA A 320 -30.61 -2.85 25.06
N ILE A 321 -30.01 -4.04 24.87
CA ILE A 321 -29.62 -4.90 26.00
C ILE A 321 -28.23 -4.56 26.57
N THR A 322 -27.44 -3.71 25.90
CA THR A 322 -26.10 -3.34 26.38
C THR A 322 -26.22 -2.65 27.75
N PRO A 323 -25.50 -3.10 28.80
CA PRO A 323 -25.63 -2.52 30.13
C PRO A 323 -25.23 -1.05 30.18
N GLU A 324 -25.93 -0.25 30.98
CA GLU A 324 -25.62 1.16 31.18
C GLU A 324 -24.17 1.33 31.67
N GLY A 325 -23.44 2.27 31.05
CA GLY A 325 -22.03 2.53 31.35
C GLY A 325 -21.03 1.60 30.66
N MET A 326 -21.47 0.58 29.93
CA MET A 326 -20.61 -0.23 29.06
C MET A 326 -20.61 0.29 27.62
N ALA A 327 -19.45 0.16 26.94
CA ALA A 327 -19.37 0.46 25.52
C ALA A 327 -20.17 -0.58 24.72
N ARG A 328 -21.06 -0.13 23.83
CA ARG A 328 -21.77 -1.00 22.90
C ARG A 328 -20.81 -1.73 21.96
N VAL A 329 -21.24 -2.89 21.46
CA VAL A 329 -20.55 -3.60 20.39
C VAL A 329 -20.51 -2.69 19.15
N PRO A 330 -19.34 -2.32 18.62
CA PRO A 330 -19.28 -1.48 17.43
C PRO A 330 -19.65 -2.28 16.17
N THR A 331 -20.25 -1.61 15.20
CA THR A 331 -20.40 -2.15 13.85
C THR A 331 -19.05 -2.13 13.13
N PHE A 332 -18.86 -3.00 12.14
CA PHE A 332 -17.66 -2.98 11.32
C PHE A 332 -17.49 -1.67 10.54
N GLU A 333 -18.57 -1.02 10.12
CA GLU A 333 -18.53 0.30 9.47
C GLU A 333 -17.91 1.36 10.38
N GLU A 334 -18.26 1.38 11.66
CA GLU A 334 -17.69 2.30 12.65
C GLU A 334 -16.20 2.01 12.91
N VAL A 335 -15.84 0.73 12.92
CA VAL A 335 -14.44 0.30 13.05
C VAL A 335 -13.63 0.71 11.81
N ALA A 336 -14.16 0.54 10.60
CA ALA A 336 -13.50 0.96 9.37
C ALA A 336 -13.36 2.49 9.31
N ALA A 337 -14.39 3.24 9.70
CA ALA A 337 -14.34 4.70 9.77
C ALA A 337 -13.24 5.19 10.71
N ILE A 338 -13.18 4.65 11.94
CA ILE A 338 -12.16 5.08 12.90
C ILE A 338 -10.75 4.64 12.49
N CYS A 339 -10.60 3.45 11.89
CA CYS A 339 -9.29 3.00 11.40
C CYS A 339 -8.83 3.86 10.21
N HIS A 340 -9.73 4.26 9.33
CA HIS A 340 -9.42 5.23 8.28
C HIS A 340 -8.97 6.57 8.88
N GLU A 341 -9.67 7.11 9.87
CA GLU A 341 -9.32 8.37 10.52
C GLU A 341 -7.94 8.28 11.21
N LEU A 342 -7.76 7.27 12.06
CA LEU A 342 -6.56 7.01 12.85
C LEU A 342 -5.39 6.45 12.04
N GLN A 343 -5.61 6.16 10.75
CA GLN A 343 -4.62 5.55 9.88
C GLN A 343 -4.15 4.19 10.42
N LEU A 344 -5.06 3.35 10.87
CA LEU A 344 -4.81 1.97 11.25
C LEU A 344 -5.21 1.02 10.11
N GLY A 345 -4.41 -0.02 9.89
CA GLY A 345 -4.82 -1.16 9.09
C GLY A 345 -5.66 -2.12 9.93
N LEU A 346 -6.18 -3.17 9.29
CA LEU A 346 -7.08 -4.13 9.94
C LEU A 346 -6.60 -5.55 9.75
N TYR A 347 -6.42 -6.30 10.84
CA TYR A 347 -6.36 -7.75 10.78
C TYR A 347 -7.73 -8.30 11.16
N LEU A 348 -8.49 -8.79 10.19
CA LEU A 348 -9.84 -9.29 10.41
C LEU A 348 -9.78 -10.78 10.77
N ASP A 349 -10.01 -11.16 12.02
CA ASP A 349 -10.29 -12.55 12.37
C ASP A 349 -11.76 -12.86 12.03
N ILE A 350 -11.95 -13.52 10.89
CA ILE A 350 -13.25 -13.89 10.36
C ILE A 350 -13.73 -15.15 11.08
N LYS A 351 -14.72 -14.96 11.97
CA LYS A 351 -15.34 -16.05 12.74
C LYS A 351 -16.46 -16.76 12.00
N GLU A 352 -16.91 -16.21 10.88
CA GLU A 352 -17.97 -16.75 10.04
C GLU A 352 -17.86 -16.17 8.63
N VAL A 353 -18.00 -17.02 7.61
CA VAL A 353 -18.18 -16.58 6.21
C VAL A 353 -19.58 -16.97 5.76
N ASN A 354 -20.28 -15.99 5.20
CA ASN A 354 -21.58 -16.15 4.58
C ASN A 354 -21.55 -15.38 3.26
N LEU A 355 -21.90 -16.04 2.15
CA LEU A 355 -21.89 -15.46 0.81
C LEU A 355 -22.78 -14.20 0.69
N GLU A 356 -23.77 -14.02 1.56
CA GLU A 356 -24.65 -12.86 1.57
C GLU A 356 -24.05 -11.66 2.34
N THR A 357 -23.34 -11.91 3.45
CA THR A 357 -22.89 -10.83 4.36
C THR A 357 -21.39 -10.54 4.27
N THR A 358 -20.56 -11.51 3.90
CA THR A 358 -19.12 -11.31 3.70
C THR A 358 -18.79 -10.24 2.63
N PRO A 359 -19.53 -10.11 1.51
CA PRO A 359 -19.32 -9.02 0.56
C PRO A 359 -19.44 -7.62 1.18
N GLN A 360 -20.24 -7.44 2.23
CA GLN A 360 -20.40 -6.15 2.90
C GLN A 360 -19.11 -5.70 3.58
N ILE A 361 -18.37 -6.63 4.21
CA ILE A 361 -17.05 -6.35 4.81
C ILE A 361 -16.09 -5.84 3.74
N LEU A 362 -16.05 -6.52 2.59
CA LEU A 362 -15.17 -6.16 1.47
C LEU A 362 -15.54 -4.79 0.88
N GLU A 363 -16.84 -4.50 0.76
CA GLU A 363 -17.31 -3.19 0.29
C GLU A 363 -16.95 -2.07 1.27
N THR A 364 -17.13 -2.27 2.57
CA THR A 364 -16.70 -1.31 3.61
C THR A 364 -15.20 -1.06 3.53
N LEU A 365 -14.36 -2.11 3.39
CA LEU A 365 -12.91 -1.95 3.21
C LEU A 365 -12.58 -1.11 1.96
N LYS A 366 -13.27 -1.33 0.84
CA LYS A 366 -13.07 -0.57 -0.41
C LYS A 366 -13.48 0.89 -0.24
N ARG A 367 -14.65 1.15 0.36
CA ARG A 367 -15.21 2.49 0.60
C ARG A 367 -14.28 3.37 1.42
N TYR A 368 -13.65 2.81 2.45
CA TYR A 368 -12.70 3.52 3.31
C TYR A 368 -11.24 3.45 2.80
N GLY A 369 -10.99 2.82 1.64
CA GLY A 369 -9.64 2.67 1.07
C GLY A 369 -8.71 1.81 1.92
N LEU A 370 -9.26 0.96 2.78
CA LEU A 370 -8.53 0.10 3.73
C LEU A 370 -8.11 -1.24 3.14
N LEU A 371 -8.66 -1.65 2.00
CA LEU A 371 -8.41 -2.97 1.40
C LEU A 371 -6.91 -3.34 1.30
N LYS A 372 -6.08 -2.37 0.92
CA LYS A 372 -4.61 -2.53 0.78
C LYS A 372 -3.84 -2.52 2.11
N TYR A 373 -4.50 -2.17 3.20
CA TYR A 373 -3.95 -2.11 4.56
C TYR A 373 -4.59 -3.16 5.47
N SER A 374 -5.24 -4.17 4.89
CA SER A 374 -5.96 -5.19 5.63
C SER A 374 -5.46 -6.60 5.33
N ILE A 375 -5.57 -7.46 6.34
CA ILE A 375 -5.34 -8.90 6.26
C ILE A 375 -6.60 -9.58 6.80
N ALA A 376 -7.18 -10.53 6.08
CA ALA A 376 -8.29 -11.35 6.58
C ALA A 376 -7.82 -12.76 6.95
N GLY A 377 -7.98 -13.13 8.22
CA GLY A 377 -7.55 -14.41 8.77
C GLY A 377 -8.71 -15.30 9.19
N SER A 378 -8.53 -16.62 9.14
CA SER A 378 -9.39 -17.57 9.85
C SER A 378 -8.67 -18.89 10.15
N PHE A 379 -9.19 -19.66 11.12
CA PHE A 379 -8.81 -21.06 11.32
C PHE A 379 -9.45 -22.02 10.31
N VAL A 380 -10.45 -21.56 9.57
CA VAL A 380 -11.20 -22.38 8.60
C VAL A 380 -10.65 -22.15 7.20
N ALA A 381 -9.94 -23.14 6.67
CA ALA A 381 -9.29 -23.08 5.36
C ALA A 381 -10.23 -22.70 4.20
N THR A 382 -11.44 -23.25 4.17
CA THR A 382 -12.42 -22.93 3.12
C THR A 382 -12.83 -21.46 3.13
N TRP A 383 -12.99 -20.86 4.31
CA TRP A 383 -13.35 -19.44 4.44
C TRP A 383 -12.25 -18.51 3.96
N VAL A 384 -10.99 -18.85 4.23
CA VAL A 384 -9.83 -18.13 3.70
C VAL A 384 -9.82 -18.18 2.16
N ALA A 385 -10.05 -19.37 1.59
CA ALA A 385 -10.12 -19.54 0.14
C ALA A 385 -11.28 -18.76 -0.50
N ASP A 386 -12.46 -18.77 0.12
CA ASP A 386 -13.64 -18.04 -0.36
C ASP A 386 -13.38 -16.52 -0.38
N ILE A 387 -12.81 -15.96 0.69
CA ILE A 387 -12.46 -14.53 0.76
C ILE A 387 -11.41 -14.18 -0.30
N LYS A 388 -10.36 -15.00 -0.45
CA LYS A 388 -9.31 -14.77 -1.45
C LYS A 388 -9.87 -14.80 -2.88
N ALA A 389 -10.84 -15.69 -3.15
CA ALA A 389 -11.51 -15.76 -4.44
C ALA A 389 -12.41 -14.54 -4.70
N MET A 390 -13.10 -14.04 -3.67
CA MET A 390 -13.95 -12.83 -3.78
C MET A 390 -13.13 -11.56 -3.99
N GLU A 391 -11.97 -11.46 -3.34
CA GLU A 391 -11.09 -10.29 -3.43
C GLU A 391 -9.61 -10.68 -3.45
N PRO A 392 -9.06 -11.01 -4.64
CA PRO A 392 -7.68 -11.47 -4.79
C PRO A 392 -6.61 -10.51 -4.28
N ASN A 393 -6.91 -9.19 -4.25
CA ASN A 393 -5.96 -8.17 -3.83
C ASN A 393 -5.87 -7.96 -2.32
N LEU A 394 -6.86 -8.45 -1.56
CA LEU A 394 -6.82 -8.51 -0.10
C LEU A 394 -5.84 -9.60 0.34
N PHE A 395 -4.97 -9.26 1.27
CA PHE A 395 -4.12 -10.28 1.88
C PHE A 395 -4.95 -11.16 2.82
N THR A 396 -4.68 -12.45 2.78
CA THR A 396 -5.38 -13.44 3.62
C THR A 396 -4.40 -14.27 4.43
N SER A 397 -4.84 -14.78 5.57
CA SER A 397 -4.01 -15.49 6.55
C SER A 397 -4.68 -16.78 7.01
N ILE A 398 -3.97 -17.90 6.97
CA ILE A 398 -4.47 -19.17 7.50
C ILE A 398 -3.93 -19.44 8.91
N LEU A 399 -4.83 -19.54 9.89
CA LEU A 399 -4.49 -19.82 11.28
C LEU A 399 -4.49 -21.33 11.56
N PHE A 400 -3.52 -21.80 12.34
CA PHE A 400 -3.46 -23.19 12.76
C PHE A 400 -2.72 -23.36 14.09
N GLY A 401 -3.28 -24.21 14.96
CA GLY A 401 -2.70 -24.50 16.28
C GLY A 401 -1.82 -25.76 16.34
N ALA A 402 -1.89 -26.63 15.33
CA ALA A 402 -1.15 -27.89 15.31
C ALA A 402 0.29 -27.68 14.78
N THR A 403 1.28 -28.23 15.46
CA THR A 403 2.71 -28.03 15.14
C THR A 403 3.24 -28.94 14.03
N ASN A 404 2.50 -30.00 13.69
CA ASN A 404 2.82 -30.96 12.64
C ASN A 404 2.20 -30.61 11.27
N VAL A 405 1.61 -29.42 11.15
CA VAL A 405 1.06 -28.91 9.89
C VAL A 405 2.20 -28.48 8.98
N ASP A 406 2.09 -28.79 7.69
CA ASP A 406 2.92 -28.18 6.67
C ASP A 406 2.34 -26.80 6.30
N PRO A 407 2.95 -25.69 6.74
CA PRO A 407 2.38 -24.36 6.56
C PRO A 407 2.31 -23.97 5.08
N VAL A 408 3.30 -24.36 4.27
CA VAL A 408 3.36 -24.00 2.85
C VAL A 408 2.32 -24.77 2.07
N ALA A 409 2.16 -26.06 2.34
CA ALA A 409 1.14 -26.86 1.68
C ALA A 409 -0.28 -26.36 2.03
N LEU A 410 -0.51 -26.03 3.31
CA LEU A 410 -1.78 -25.48 3.76
C LEU A 410 -2.08 -24.14 3.09
N ALA A 411 -1.15 -23.18 3.14
CA ALA A 411 -1.33 -21.87 2.52
C ALA A 411 -1.59 -21.95 1.01
N LYS A 412 -0.83 -22.79 0.29
CA LYS A 412 -1.04 -23.00 -1.15
C LYS A 412 -2.41 -23.60 -1.46
N SER A 413 -2.94 -24.48 -0.60
CA SER A 413 -4.25 -25.09 -0.80
C SER A 413 -5.42 -24.09 -0.76
N VAL A 414 -5.21 -22.93 -0.13
CA VAL A 414 -6.20 -21.85 0.00
C VAL A 414 -5.77 -20.54 -0.68
N GLN A 415 -4.61 -20.57 -1.36
CA GLN A 415 -3.99 -19.43 -2.04
C GLN A 415 -3.80 -18.19 -1.13
N CYS A 416 -3.58 -18.39 0.17
CA CYS A 416 -3.41 -17.27 1.11
C CYS A 416 -1.99 -16.72 1.09
N ASP A 417 -1.82 -15.55 1.70
CA ASP A 417 -0.59 -14.75 1.64
C ASP A 417 0.22 -14.87 2.94
N TYR A 418 -0.46 -15.15 4.05
CA TYR A 418 0.16 -15.34 5.37
C TYR A 418 -0.16 -16.71 5.96
N VAL A 419 0.80 -17.23 6.71
CA VAL A 419 0.60 -18.34 7.63
C VAL A 419 0.64 -17.81 9.06
N HIS A 420 -0.23 -18.39 9.89
CA HIS A 420 -0.39 -17.93 11.24
C HIS A 420 -0.35 -19.11 12.23
N PRO A 421 0.85 -19.48 12.69
CA PRO A 421 1.01 -20.47 13.75
C PRO A 421 0.56 -19.89 15.11
N CYS A 422 -0.55 -20.41 15.64
CA CYS A 422 -1.03 -20.08 16.99
C CYS A 422 -0.33 -20.99 18.02
N TRP A 423 0.97 -20.76 18.20
CA TRP A 423 1.86 -21.62 18.98
C TRP A 423 2.38 -20.99 20.27
N GLU A 424 1.92 -19.81 20.65
CA GLU A 424 2.39 -19.00 21.76
C GLU A 424 2.36 -19.73 23.12
N ARG A 425 1.43 -20.68 23.26
CA ARG A 425 1.26 -21.54 24.45
C ARG A 425 1.75 -22.98 24.26
N ARG A 426 2.38 -23.32 23.13
CA ARG A 426 2.80 -24.71 22.82
C ARG A 426 4.15 -25.08 23.43
N ALA A 427 4.96 -24.10 23.80
CA ALA A 427 6.23 -24.28 24.50
C ALA A 427 6.50 -23.09 25.42
N MET A 428 7.46 -23.21 26.34
CA MET A 428 7.91 -22.05 27.12
C MET A 428 8.57 -20.99 26.25
N GLU A 429 9.28 -21.42 25.21
CA GLU A 429 9.99 -20.59 24.24
C GLU A 429 9.45 -20.91 22.84
N PRO A 430 8.23 -20.47 22.49
CA PRO A 430 7.57 -20.81 21.23
C PRO A 430 8.35 -20.37 19.99
N HIS A 431 9.19 -19.33 20.08
CA HIS A 431 10.07 -18.94 18.97
C HIS A 431 10.97 -20.08 18.47
N LYS A 432 11.32 -21.05 19.34
CA LYS A 432 12.15 -22.21 18.96
C LYS A 432 11.44 -23.21 18.05
N LEU A 433 10.10 -23.14 17.97
CA LEU A 433 9.31 -23.93 17.01
C LEU A 433 9.41 -23.34 15.59
N LEU A 434 9.81 -22.07 15.47
CA LEU A 434 10.00 -21.36 14.21
C LEU A 434 11.49 -21.35 13.85
N THR A 435 12.04 -22.52 13.50
CA THR A 435 13.48 -22.61 13.17
C THR A 435 13.83 -21.73 11.97
N PRO A 436 15.09 -21.27 11.82
CA PRO A 436 15.50 -20.49 10.65
C PRO A 436 15.16 -21.16 9.31
N GLU A 437 15.25 -22.49 9.23
CA GLU A 437 14.87 -23.26 8.04
C GLU A 437 13.36 -23.21 7.81
N TRP A 438 12.55 -23.23 8.86
CA TRP A 438 11.10 -23.09 8.78
C TRP A 438 10.72 -21.69 8.27
N ILE A 439 11.30 -20.63 8.85
CA ILE A 439 11.08 -19.24 8.42
C ILE A 439 11.45 -19.10 6.95
N LYS A 440 12.67 -19.50 6.58
CA LYS A 440 13.16 -19.43 5.21
C LYS A 440 12.25 -20.18 4.25
N ARG A 441 11.80 -21.38 4.60
CA ARG A 441 10.89 -22.18 3.76
C ARG A 441 9.57 -21.47 3.50
N VAL A 442 9.02 -20.76 4.48
CA VAL A 442 7.77 -20.00 4.34
C VAL A 442 8.00 -18.75 3.47
N HIS A 443 9.06 -17.99 3.73
CA HIS A 443 9.43 -16.81 2.92
C HIS A 443 9.79 -17.15 1.47
N ASP A 444 10.53 -18.23 1.23
CA ASP A 444 10.87 -18.72 -0.12
C ASP A 444 9.62 -19.14 -0.91
N ALA A 445 8.51 -19.44 -0.21
CA ALA A 445 7.22 -19.71 -0.83
C ALA A 445 6.38 -18.45 -1.10
N GLY A 446 6.92 -17.25 -0.82
CA GLY A 446 6.26 -15.96 -0.99
C GLY A 446 5.25 -15.61 0.11
N LEU A 447 5.26 -16.35 1.23
CA LEU A 447 4.30 -16.19 2.32
C LEU A 447 4.87 -15.35 3.46
N GLY A 448 4.01 -14.61 4.16
CA GLY A 448 4.34 -13.93 5.41
C GLY A 448 3.97 -14.75 6.65
N ILE A 449 4.49 -14.35 7.80
CA ILE A 449 4.29 -15.03 9.09
C ILE A 449 3.72 -14.04 10.10
N VAL A 450 2.55 -14.39 10.66
CA VAL A 450 1.94 -13.67 11.78
C VAL A 450 1.95 -14.57 13.02
N CYS A 451 2.28 -14.04 14.19
CA CYS A 451 2.26 -14.80 15.44
C CYS A 451 1.27 -14.20 16.45
N TRP A 452 0.54 -15.09 17.14
CA TRP A 452 -0.41 -14.72 18.19
C TRP A 452 0.14 -14.74 19.58
N HIS A 453 -0.69 -14.18 20.46
CA HIS A 453 -0.28 -12.95 21.07
C HIS A 453 0.94 -13.12 21.98
N GLU A 454 1.86 -12.17 21.90
CA GLU A 454 3.12 -12.27 22.64
C GLU A 454 3.41 -10.97 23.39
N GLU A 455 3.55 -11.09 24.70
CA GLU A 455 3.84 -9.98 25.61
C GLU A 455 5.22 -10.11 26.26
N ARG A 456 5.91 -11.25 26.09
CA ARG A 456 7.20 -11.51 26.72
C ARG A 456 8.30 -10.81 25.92
N PRO A 457 9.03 -9.84 26.48
CA PRO A 457 10.04 -9.09 25.74
C PRO A 457 11.14 -9.97 25.13
N SER A 458 11.52 -11.07 25.79
CA SER A 458 12.51 -12.02 25.26
C SER A 458 12.01 -12.77 24.02
N GLU A 459 10.72 -13.14 23.98
CA GLU A 459 10.12 -13.80 22.82
C GLU A 459 9.92 -12.82 21.68
N ILE A 460 9.43 -11.61 21.95
CA ILE A 460 9.32 -10.53 20.95
C ILE A 460 10.67 -10.28 20.28
N ALA A 461 11.75 -10.15 21.07
CA ALA A 461 13.09 -9.94 20.54
C ALA A 461 13.57 -11.13 19.69
N ALA A 462 13.30 -12.37 20.11
CA ALA A 462 13.67 -13.57 19.38
C ALA A 462 12.89 -13.71 18.05
N LEU A 463 11.57 -13.50 18.07
CA LEU A 463 10.72 -13.53 16.87
C LEU A 463 11.13 -12.46 15.85
N ARG A 464 11.46 -11.25 16.33
CA ARG A 464 12.00 -10.18 15.50
C ARG A 464 13.35 -10.55 14.88
N ALA A 465 14.24 -11.15 15.65
CA ALA A 465 15.55 -11.60 15.14
C ALA A 465 15.43 -12.73 14.10
N LEU A 466 14.43 -13.61 14.25
CA LEU A 466 14.11 -14.66 13.27
C LEU A 466 13.49 -14.11 11.98
N GLY A 467 12.90 -12.91 12.01
CA GLY A 467 12.33 -12.25 10.83
C GLY A 467 10.84 -12.48 10.62
N VAL A 468 10.08 -12.82 11.67
CA VAL A 468 8.60 -12.88 11.62
C VAL A 468 8.04 -11.54 11.13
N ASP A 469 6.99 -11.58 10.31
CA ASP A 469 6.43 -10.41 9.61
C ASP A 469 5.54 -9.55 10.48
N ALA A 470 4.76 -10.16 11.37
CA ALA A 470 3.90 -9.45 12.29
C ALA A 470 3.74 -10.19 13.63
N ILE A 471 3.54 -9.43 14.70
CA ILE A 471 3.17 -9.97 16.02
C ILE A 471 1.87 -9.31 16.44
N CYS A 472 0.91 -10.13 16.88
CA CYS A 472 -0.27 -9.65 17.60
C CYS A 472 0.07 -9.49 19.08
N SER A 473 -0.40 -8.44 19.74
CA SER A 473 -0.17 -8.20 21.16
C SER A 473 -1.31 -7.39 21.79
N ASP A 474 -1.69 -7.74 23.01
CA ASP A 474 -2.61 -6.99 23.86
C ASP A 474 -1.98 -5.67 24.35
N MET A 475 -0.64 -5.63 24.40
CA MET A 475 0.20 -4.50 24.79
C MET A 475 1.06 -4.00 23.61
N PRO A 476 0.46 -3.37 22.58
CA PRO A 476 1.16 -3.01 21.34
C PRO A 476 2.35 -2.05 21.54
N ASP A 477 2.43 -1.34 22.67
CA ASP A 477 3.57 -0.52 23.05
C ASP A 477 4.87 -1.33 23.24
N LEU A 478 4.78 -2.64 23.52
CA LEU A 478 5.96 -3.53 23.58
C LEU A 478 6.59 -3.81 22.21
N LEU A 479 5.80 -3.67 21.15
CA LEU A 479 6.22 -3.90 19.77
C LEU A 479 6.67 -2.62 19.08
N ALA A 480 6.22 -1.46 19.59
CA ALA A 480 6.57 -0.15 19.10
C ALA A 480 8.10 0.02 19.08
N THR A 481 8.68 0.12 17.89
CA THR A 481 10.06 0.54 17.74
C THR A 481 10.12 1.90 17.11
N TYR A 482 10.75 2.84 17.82
CA TYR A 482 11.22 4.07 17.22
C TYR A 482 12.22 3.73 16.12
N PRO A 483 12.16 4.38 14.95
CA PRO A 483 13.06 4.10 13.87
C PRO A 483 14.49 4.55 14.19
N ALA A 484 15.26 3.68 14.83
CA ALA A 484 16.72 3.75 14.83
C ALA A 484 17.24 3.05 13.56
N PHE A 485 16.73 3.43 12.39
CA PHE A 485 16.86 2.63 11.16
C PHE A 485 17.69 3.30 10.05
N CYS A 486 18.27 4.47 10.27
CA CYS A 486 18.87 5.26 9.19
C CYS A 486 20.41 5.36 9.17
N ASP A 487 21.14 4.62 10.00
CA ASP A 487 22.63 4.62 10.02
C ASP A 487 23.27 3.46 9.21
#